data_AF-A0A316L9T8-F1
#
_entry.id   AF-A0A316L9T8-F1
#
_cell.length_a   1.000
_cell.length_b   1.000
_cell.length_c   1.000
_cell.angle_alpha   90.00
_cell.angle_beta   90.00
_cell.angle_gamma   90.00
#
_symmetry.space_group_name_H-M   'P 1'
#
loop_
_entity.id
_entity.type
_entity.pdbx_description
1 polymer ?
#
loop_
_entity_poly.entity_id
_entity_poly.type
_entity_poly.pdbx_seq_one_letter_code
_entity_poly.pdbx_strand_id
1 'polypeptide(L)' 'LETIIKDEKLKHDEAQKFIENSFRDGEIKTTGTDLDKILPPMSRFSGGSNRALKKQTVIDKLKSFFEKYFGLI' A
#
# COMPACT_ATOMS: atom_id res chain seq x y z
N LEU A 1 -5.62 -2.81 8.98
CA LEU A 1 -5.52 -1.95 7.79
C LEU A 1 -5.62 -0.46 8.15
N GLU A 2 -6.65 -0.03 8.89
CA GLU A 2 -6.84 1.39 9.25
C GLU A 2 -5.63 2.06 9.91
N THR A 3 -4.91 1.36 10.79
CA THR A 3 -3.69 1.87 11.42
C THR A 3 -2.62 2.23 10.38
N ILE A 4 -2.40 1.37 9.38
CA ILE A 4 -1.43 1.61 8.30
C ILE A 4 -1.86 2.83 7.47
N ILE A 5 -3.15 2.94 7.18
CA ILE A 5 -3.71 4.08 6.43
C ILE A 5 -3.48 5.39 7.19
N LYS A 6 -3.73 5.42 8.50
CA LYS A 6 -3.51 6.61 9.33
C LYS A 6 -2.03 6.97 9.47
N ASP A 7 -1.18 5.98 9.77
CA ASP A 7 0.26 6.20 9.98
C ASP A 7 0.94 6.75 8.73
N GLU A 8 0.63 6.16 7.57
CA GLU A 8 1.26 6.53 6.30
C GLU A 8 0.52 7.62 5.54
N LYS A 9 -0.65 8.06 6.06
CA LYS A 9 -1.57 9.00 5.41
C LYS A 9 -1.96 8.53 4.00
N LEU A 10 -2.30 7.25 3.88
CA LEU A 10 -2.77 6.67 2.62
C LEU A 10 -4.18 7.15 2.30
N LYS A 11 -4.54 7.06 1.03
CA LYS A 11 -5.94 7.23 0.61
C LYS A 11 -6.73 6.01 1.05
N HIS A 12 -7.70 6.22 1.93
CA HIS A 12 -8.48 5.16 2.54
C HIS A 12 -9.12 4.23 1.50
N ASP A 13 -9.90 4.80 0.58
CA ASP A 13 -10.66 4.05 -0.43
C ASP A 13 -9.75 3.22 -1.35
N GLU A 14 -8.66 3.82 -1.83
CA GLU A 14 -7.70 3.15 -2.72
C GLU A 14 -6.94 2.04 -1.97
N ALA A 15 -6.51 2.28 -0.72
CA ALA A 15 -5.80 1.28 0.08
C ALA A 15 -6.69 0.08 0.43
N GLN A 16 -7.97 0.33 0.71
CA GLN A 16 -8.95 -0.72 0.98
C GLN A 16 -9.19 -1.58 -0.26
N LYS A 17 -9.44 -0.93 -1.40
CA LYS A 17 -9.62 -1.61 -2.69
C LYS A 17 -8.37 -2.40 -3.12
N PHE A 18 -7.19 -1.86 -2.86
CA PHE A 18 -5.92 -2.54 -3.13
C PHE A 18 -5.79 -3.84 -2.34
N ILE A 19 -6.11 -3.80 -1.04
CA ILE A 19 -6.06 -4.99 -0.18
C ILE A 19 -7.14 -6.00 -0.54
N GLU A 20 -8.37 -5.56 -0.83
CA GLU A 20 -9.44 -6.44 -1.32
C GLU A 20 -9.06 -7.17 -2.61
N ASN A 21 -8.50 -6.45 -3.59
CA ASN A 21 -7.99 -7.05 -4.81
C ASN A 21 -6.86 -8.03 -4.52
N SER A 22 -5.97 -7.70 -3.59
CA SER A 22 -4.85 -8.59 -3.22
C SER A 22 -5.34 -9.88 -2.55
N PHE A 23 -6.35 -9.81 -1.67
CA PHE A 23 -6.98 -11.00 -1.10
C PHE A 23 -7.71 -11.83 -2.14
N ARG A 24 -8.37 -11.19 -3.11
CA ARG A 24 -9.03 -11.87 -4.22
C ARG A 24 -8.04 -12.59 -5.14
N ASP A 25 -6.95 -11.92 -5.49
CA ASP A 25 -5.91 -12.44 -6.37
C ASP A 25 -4.98 -13.44 -5.65
N GLY A 26 -4.98 -13.43 -4.30
CA GLY A 26 -4.11 -14.25 -3.47
C GLY A 26 -2.67 -13.76 -3.38
N GLU A 27 -2.40 -12.55 -3.89
CA GLU A 27 -1.08 -11.93 -3.87
C GLU A 27 -1.17 -10.40 -3.73
N ILE A 28 -0.19 -9.78 -3.07
CA ILE A 28 -0.02 -8.32 -3.11
C ILE A 28 0.75 -7.93 -4.37
N LYS A 29 0.09 -7.18 -5.26
CA LYS A 29 0.72 -6.59 -6.44
C LYS A 29 1.50 -5.32 -6.08
N THR A 30 2.79 -5.48 -5.81
CA THR A 30 3.70 -4.36 -5.49
C THR A 30 4.16 -3.60 -6.73
N THR A 31 3.94 -4.19 -7.92
CA THR A 31 4.29 -3.64 -9.22
C THR A 31 3.09 -2.94 -9.85
N GLY A 32 3.36 -1.87 -10.61
CA GLY A 32 2.33 -1.09 -11.29
C GLY A 32 1.94 0.22 -10.60
N THR A 33 0.90 0.86 -11.14
CA THR A 33 0.45 2.21 -10.76
C THR A 33 -0.55 2.20 -9.61
N ASP A 34 -1.09 1.06 -9.22
CA ASP A 34 -2.09 0.98 -8.15
C ASP A 34 -1.50 1.41 -6.80
N LEU A 35 -0.24 1.07 -6.54
CA LEU A 35 0.43 1.51 -5.35
C LEU A 35 0.77 3.02 -5.39
N ASP A 36 0.85 3.60 -6.58
CA ASP A 36 0.95 5.05 -6.73
C ASP A 36 -0.39 5.77 -6.50
N LYS A 37 -1.53 5.06 -6.64
CA LYS A 37 -2.88 5.58 -6.35
C LYS A 37 -3.20 5.63 -4.86
N ILE A 38 -2.73 4.63 -4.08
CA ILE A 38 -2.94 4.57 -2.62
C ILE A 38 -2.13 5.64 -1.89
N LEU A 39 -1.00 6.05 -2.45
CA LEU A 39 -0.14 7.07 -1.85
C LEU A 39 -0.82 8.45 -1.89
N PRO A 40 -0.58 9.29 -0.87
CA PRO A 40 -1.06 10.66 -0.89
C PRO A 40 -0.46 11.44 -2.06
N PRO A 41 -1.11 12.54 -2.51
CA PRO A 41 -0.56 13.42 -3.53
C PRO A 41 0.78 13.99 -3.05
N MET A 42 1.87 13.42 -3.55
CA MET A 42 3.22 13.90 -3.32
C MET A 42 3.70 14.69 -4.53
N SER A 43 4.44 15.77 -4.28
CA SER A 43 4.97 16.62 -5.35
C SER A 43 5.85 15.78 -6.29
N ARG A 44 5.57 15.89 -7.58
CA ARG A 44 6.36 15.25 -8.66
C ARG A 44 7.76 15.87 -8.79
N PHE A 45 8.00 17.00 -8.13
CA PHE A 45 9.21 17.81 -8.23
C PHE A 45 10.15 17.70 -7.02
N SER A 46 9.70 17.11 -5.90
CA SER A 46 10.61 16.77 -4.80
C SER A 46 11.29 15.45 -5.13
N GLY A 47 12.62 15.49 -5.33
CA GLY A 47 13.46 14.37 -5.81
C GLY A 47 13.03 12.99 -5.31
N GLY A 48 13.00 12.02 -6.24
CA GLY A 48 12.30 10.72 -6.14
C GLY A 48 12.64 9.82 -4.94
N SER A 49 13.61 10.16 -4.11
CA SER A 49 14.05 9.40 -2.95
C SER A 49 12.95 9.23 -1.89
N ASN A 50 12.19 10.28 -1.57
CA ASN A 50 11.16 10.18 -0.53
C ASN A 50 9.95 9.36 -0.96
N ARG A 51 9.56 9.45 -2.24
CA ARG A 51 8.43 8.66 -2.75
C ARG A 51 8.77 7.18 -2.78
N ALA A 52 9.95 6.82 -3.29
CA ALA A 52 10.38 5.42 -3.39
C ALA A 52 10.51 4.78 -1.99
N LEU A 53 11.11 5.47 -1.02
CA LEU A 53 11.22 4.99 0.35
C LEU A 53 9.84 4.78 0.98
N LYS A 54 8.95 5.77 0.87
CA LYS A 54 7.60 5.67 1.44
C LYS A 54 6.78 4.57 0.77
N LYS A 55 6.94 4.40 -0.55
CA LYS A 55 6.36 3.31 -1.33
C LYS A 55 6.78 1.96 -0.74
N GLN A 56 8.08 1.79 -0.51
CA GLN A 56 8.64 0.55 0.05
C GLN A 56 8.12 0.29 1.46
N THR A 57 8.13 1.29 2.35
CA THR A 57 7.61 1.15 3.72
C THR A 57 6.14 0.75 3.76
N VAL A 58 5.32 1.35 2.88
CA VAL A 58 3.91 1.01 2.75
C VAL A 58 3.73 -0.42 2.25
N ILE A 59 4.50 -0.83 1.23
CA ILE A 59 4.50 -2.21 0.72
C ILE A 59 4.82 -3.18 1.84
N ASP A 60 5.89 -2.95 2.60
CA ASP A 60 6.34 -3.87 3.64
C ASP A 60 5.28 -4.01 4.76
N LYS A 61 4.66 -2.90 5.16
CA LYS A 61 3.53 -2.90 6.12
C LYS A 61 2.31 -3.65 5.58
N LEU A 62 1.92 -3.39 4.34
CA LEU A 62 0.77 -4.06 3.72
C LEU A 62 1.05 -5.56 3.51
N LYS A 63 2.27 -5.92 3.15
CA LYS A 63 2.71 -7.32 2.98
C LYS A 63 2.69 -8.07 4.30
N SER A 64 3.24 -7.48 5.36
CA SER A 64 3.18 -8.06 6.71
C SER A 64 1.74 -8.19 7.21
N PHE A 65 0.89 -7.19 6.92
CA PHE A 65 -0.54 -7.29 7.20
C PHE A 65 -1.16 -8.44 6.40
N PHE A 66 -0.95 -8.49 5.10
CA PHE A 66 -1.49 -9.54 4.25
C PHE A 66 -1.06 -10.93 4.71
N GLU A 67 0.23 -11.20 4.88
CA GLU A 67 0.74 -12.50 5.36
C GLU A 67 0.18 -12.90 6.72
N LYS A 68 -0.12 -11.94 7.60
CA LYS A 68 -0.73 -12.22 8.90
C LYS A 68 -2.17 -12.73 8.78
N TYR A 69 -2.94 -12.26 7.80
CA TYR A 69 -4.33 -12.65 7.60
C TYR A 69 -4.51 -13.70 6.49
N PHE A 70 -3.55 -13.80 5.58
CA PHE A 70 -3.50 -14.76 4.48
C PHE A 70 -2.95 -16.09 5.01
N GLY A 71 -3.83 -17.06 5.23
CA GLY A 71 -3.51 -18.36 5.85
C GLY A 71 -4.09 -18.56 7.26
N LEU A 72 -4.79 -17.55 7.81
CA LEU A 72 -5.68 -17.73 8.97
C LEU A 72 -7.11 -18.17 8.57
N ILE A 73 -7.36 -18.37 7.27
CA ILE A 73 -8.63 -18.83 6.68
C ILE A 73 -8.42 -20.23 6.12
#